data_AF-A0A8T7BHL1-F1
#
_entry.id   AF-A0A8T7BHL1-F1
#
_cell.length_a   1.000
_cell.length_b   1.000
_cell.length_c   1.000
_cell.angle_alpha   90.00
_cell.angle_beta   90.00
_cell.angle_gamma   90.00
#
_symmetry.space_group_name_H-M   'P 1'
#
loop_
_entity.id
_entity.type
_entity.pdbx_description
1 polymer ?
#
loop_
_entity_poly.entity_id
_entity_poly.type
_entity_poly.pdbx_seq_one_letter_code
_entity_poly.pdbx_strand_id
1 'polypeptide(L)'
;MNRIITCWLGALLLIVAINGQAAPTGSDLLLACSTAQENGYDSIQGQMCTWYVIPCNCSYDTDIPESCTPEDMQVQELADIVIKHLTGNDALLSQTATKSAAIILAEKFPCDT
;
A
#
# COMPACT_ATOMS: atom_id res chain seq x y z
N MET A 1 33.12 -48.37 25.62
CA MET A 1 32.04 -47.94 24.72
C MET A 1 31.58 -46.54 25.14
N ASN A 2 31.81 -45.58 24.23
CA ASN A 2 31.23 -44.25 24.04
C ASN A 2 31.08 -43.28 25.22
N ARG A 3 32.13 -42.46 25.38
CA ARG A 3 32.02 -41.03 25.66
C ARG A 3 31.76 -40.28 24.33
N ILE A 4 31.35 -39.02 24.41
CA ILE A 4 31.09 -38.05 23.31
C ILE A 4 29.57 -37.87 23.06
N ILE A 5 28.89 -37.22 24.02
CA ILE A 5 27.67 -36.45 23.78
C ILE A 5 28.17 -35.03 23.50
N THR A 6 28.31 -34.74 22.21
CA THR A 6 28.84 -33.50 21.65
C THR A 6 27.84 -32.37 21.84
N CYS A 7 28.29 -31.29 22.52
CA CYS A 7 27.62 -30.00 22.62
C CYS A 7 27.30 -29.41 21.22
N TRP A 8 26.12 -29.68 20.68
CA TRP A 8 25.55 -29.02 19.50
C TRP A 8 24.32 -28.18 19.88
N LEU A 9 24.44 -27.35 20.92
CA LEU A 9 23.32 -26.59 21.49
C LEU A 9 23.65 -25.09 21.60
N GLY A 10 24.37 -24.54 20.61
CA GLY A 10 24.87 -23.17 20.66
C GLY A 10 24.80 -22.35 19.37
N ALA A 11 24.05 -22.79 18.35
CA ALA A 11 24.01 -22.11 17.06
C ALA A 11 22.59 -21.94 16.47
N LEU A 12 21.59 -21.63 17.30
CA LEU A 12 20.20 -21.48 16.83
C LEU A 12 19.45 -20.25 17.35
N LEU A 13 20.13 -19.18 17.71
CA LEU A 13 19.46 -17.94 18.10
C LEU A 13 20.31 -16.76 17.63
N LEU A 14 19.96 -16.20 16.46
CA LEU A 14 20.12 -14.79 16.06
C LEU A 14 19.85 -14.64 14.55
N ILE A 15 18.67 -15.05 14.08
CA ILE A 15 18.11 -14.46 12.86
C ILE A 15 17.17 -13.36 13.34
N VAL A 16 17.74 -12.19 13.63
CA VAL A 16 16.95 -10.98 13.84
C VAL A 16 16.46 -10.58 12.46
N ALA A 17 15.22 -10.96 12.13
CA ALA A 17 14.53 -10.47 10.95
C ALA A 17 14.47 -8.94 11.08
N ILE A 18 15.21 -8.25 10.22
CA ILE A 18 15.23 -6.81 10.13
C ILE A 18 13.84 -6.41 9.65
N ASN A 19 12.98 -5.97 10.56
CA ASN A 19 11.66 -5.43 10.25
C ASN A 19 11.83 -4.04 9.61
N GLY A 20 12.38 -4.00 8.39
CA GLY A 20 12.03 -2.90 7.49
C GLY A 20 10.56 -3.08 7.19
N GLN A 21 9.69 -2.21 7.74
CA GLN A 21 8.29 -2.22 7.35
C GLN A 21 8.24 -1.89 5.86
N ALA A 22 8.16 -2.93 5.03
CA ALA A 22 7.99 -2.75 3.61
C ALA A 22 6.70 -1.95 3.42
N ALA A 23 6.80 -0.84 2.67
CA ALA A 23 5.62 -0.08 2.30
C ALA A 23 4.63 -1.03 1.59
N PRO A 24 3.33 -0.95 1.87
CA PRO A 24 2.32 -1.72 1.17
C PRO A 24 2.44 -1.54 -0.35
N THR A 25 2.09 -2.57 -1.09
CA THR A 25 2.10 -2.56 -2.56
C THR A 25 0.74 -2.11 -3.12
N GLY A 26 0.68 -1.85 -4.43
CA GLY A 26 -0.58 -1.62 -5.14
C GLY A 26 -1.52 -2.84 -5.03
N SER A 27 -0.99 -4.05 -4.93
CA SER A 27 -1.78 -5.26 -4.67
C SER A 27 -2.43 -5.24 -3.30
N ASP A 28 -1.69 -4.82 -2.27
CA ASP A 28 -2.23 -4.67 -0.92
C ASP A 28 -3.32 -3.59 -0.88
N LEU A 29 -3.09 -2.48 -1.60
CA LEU A 29 -4.07 -1.40 -1.71
C LEU A 29 -5.36 -1.86 -2.41
N LEU A 30 -5.25 -2.60 -3.52
CA LEU A 30 -6.42 -3.16 -4.21
C LEU A 30 -7.23 -4.05 -3.27
N LEU A 31 -6.56 -4.94 -2.52
CA LEU A 31 -7.21 -5.81 -1.55
C LEU A 31 -7.90 -4.99 -0.45
N ALA A 32 -7.22 -4.01 0.13
CA ALA A 32 -7.76 -3.19 1.19
C ALA A 32 -8.98 -2.37 0.76
N CYS A 33 -8.90 -1.71 -0.40
CA CYS A 33 -10.01 -0.93 -0.92
C CYS A 33 -11.21 -1.80 -1.33
N SER A 34 -10.97 -2.95 -1.96
CA SER A 34 -12.06 -3.89 -2.29
C SER A 34 -12.73 -4.42 -1.02
N THR A 35 -11.94 -4.75 0.01
CA THR A 35 -12.48 -5.18 1.31
C THR A 35 -13.27 -4.05 2.00
N ALA A 36 -12.81 -2.80 1.87
CA ALA A 36 -13.48 -1.63 2.44
C ALA A 36 -14.82 -1.32 1.77
N GLN A 37 -14.97 -1.57 0.47
CA GLN A 37 -16.26 -1.44 -0.22
C GLN A 37 -17.32 -2.38 0.37
N GLU A 38 -16.93 -3.59 0.76
CA GLU A 38 -17.85 -4.58 1.32
C GLU A 38 -18.13 -4.38 2.80
N ASN A 39 -17.13 -3.95 3.57
CA ASN A 39 -17.16 -3.95 5.04
C ASN A 39 -17.19 -2.54 5.68
N GLY A 40 -17.10 -1.49 4.86
CA GLY A 40 -17.02 -0.10 5.30
C GLY A 40 -15.60 0.40 5.57
N TYR A 41 -15.46 1.73 5.53
CA TYR A 41 -14.18 2.43 5.58
C TYR A 41 -13.64 2.67 7.01
N ASP A 42 -14.44 2.37 8.04
CA ASP A 42 -14.01 2.47 9.45
C ASP A 42 -13.18 1.25 9.91
N SER A 43 -13.20 0.16 9.13
CA SER A 43 -12.40 -1.05 9.39
C SER A 43 -10.89 -0.78 9.24
N ILE A 44 -10.04 -1.71 9.68
CA ILE A 44 -8.57 -1.57 9.50
C ILE A 44 -8.21 -1.44 8.01
N GLN A 45 -8.82 -2.26 7.17
CA GLN A 45 -8.67 -2.23 5.71
C GLN A 45 -9.24 -0.94 5.13
N GLY A 46 -10.38 -0.49 5.67
CA GLY A 46 -11.00 0.78 5.34
C GLY A 46 -10.09 1.98 5.59
N GLN A 47 -9.48 2.04 6.78
CA GLN A 47 -8.53 3.09 7.14
C GLN A 47 -7.28 3.02 6.27
N MET A 48 -6.81 1.82 5.94
CA MET A 48 -5.68 1.65 5.02
C MET A 48 -6.02 2.16 3.62
N CYS A 49 -7.17 1.78 3.06
CA CYS A 49 -7.63 2.32 1.78
C CYS A 49 -7.72 3.85 1.85
N THR A 50 -8.41 4.37 2.86
CA THR A 50 -8.61 5.82 3.09
C THR A 50 -7.27 6.57 3.10
N TRP A 51 -6.27 6.04 3.81
CA TRP A 51 -4.94 6.63 3.93
C TRP A 51 -4.25 6.83 2.57
N TYR A 52 -4.41 5.90 1.64
CA TYR A 52 -3.72 5.95 0.35
C TYR A 52 -4.54 6.62 -0.76
N VAL A 53 -5.87 6.60 -0.69
CA VAL A 53 -6.72 7.19 -1.75
C VAL A 53 -7.06 8.65 -1.51
N ILE A 54 -6.98 9.13 -0.26
CA ILE A 54 -7.09 10.56 0.00
C ILE A 54 -5.79 11.23 -0.46
N PRO A 55 -5.85 12.18 -1.41
CA PRO A 55 -4.67 12.93 -1.81
C PRO A 55 -4.13 13.71 -0.60
N CYS A 56 -2.87 13.46 -0.24
CA CYS A 56 -2.14 14.33 0.67
C CYS A 56 -0.76 14.64 0.11
N ASN A 57 -0.31 15.89 0.26
CA ASN A 57 1.08 16.29 -0.04
C ASN A 57 2.03 15.89 1.12
N CYS A 58 1.80 14.69 1.65
CA CYS A 58 2.38 14.13 2.86
C CYS A 58 3.67 13.34 2.58
N SER A 59 3.99 13.12 1.29
CA SER A 59 5.21 12.45 0.87
C SER A 59 6.30 13.45 0.52
N TYR A 60 7.52 13.20 0.98
CA TYR A 60 8.71 13.94 0.55
C TYR A 60 9.31 13.39 -0.75
N ASP A 61 8.69 12.37 -1.32
CA ASP A 61 9.12 11.75 -2.57
C ASP A 61 8.72 12.63 -3.76
N THR A 62 9.72 13.21 -4.42
CA THR A 62 9.55 14.08 -5.58
C THR A 62 9.16 13.33 -6.85
N ASP A 63 9.25 12.00 -6.85
CA ASP A 63 8.89 11.16 -8.00
C ASP A 63 7.40 10.79 -8.02
N ILE A 64 6.62 11.32 -7.08
CA ILE A 64 5.17 11.12 -6.99
C ILE A 64 4.47 12.21 -7.81
N PRO A 65 3.67 11.86 -8.84
CA PRO A 65 2.98 12.86 -9.63
C PRO A 65 1.91 13.57 -8.79
N GLU A 66 1.80 14.88 -8.97
CA GLU A 66 0.76 15.69 -8.34
C GLU A 66 -0.60 15.38 -8.97
N SER A 67 -1.65 15.45 -8.15
CA SER A 67 -3.04 15.34 -8.60
C SER A 67 -3.87 16.49 -8.04
N CYS A 68 -4.77 17.03 -8.85
CA CYS A 68 -5.70 18.10 -8.48
C CYS A 68 -7.09 17.52 -8.28
N THR A 69 -7.17 16.58 -7.36
CA THR A 69 -8.41 15.91 -6.99
C THR A 69 -9.37 16.89 -6.30
N PRO A 70 -10.67 16.94 -6.66
CA PRO A 70 -11.66 17.77 -5.99
C PRO A 70 -11.72 17.53 -4.47
N GLU A 71 -11.76 18.61 -3.68
CA GLU A 71 -11.74 18.54 -2.20
C GLU A 71 -13.00 17.90 -1.60
N ASP A 72 -14.12 17.92 -2.33
CA ASP A 72 -15.42 17.39 -1.88
C ASP A 72 -15.65 15.93 -2.26
N MET A 73 -14.70 15.29 -2.94
CA MET A 73 -14.81 13.91 -3.36
C MET A 73 -14.80 12.95 -2.16
N GLN A 74 -15.73 12.02 -2.15
CA GLN A 74 -15.83 11.06 -1.06
C GLN A 74 -14.76 9.96 -1.19
N VAL A 75 -14.33 9.40 -0.05
CA VAL A 75 -13.35 8.30 -0.01
C VAL A 75 -13.80 7.11 -0.87
N GLN A 76 -15.09 6.82 -0.86
CA GLN A 76 -15.72 5.79 -1.69
C GLN A 76 -15.44 6.01 -3.18
N GLU A 77 -15.64 7.23 -3.67
CA GLU A 77 -15.47 7.57 -5.08
C GLU A 77 -14.00 7.47 -5.49
N LEU A 78 -13.08 7.92 -4.62
CA LEU A 78 -11.64 7.79 -4.81
C LEU A 78 -11.20 6.32 -4.82
N ALA A 79 -11.72 5.51 -3.89
CA ALA A 79 -11.44 4.08 -3.82
C ALA A 79 -11.93 3.35 -5.08
N ASP A 80 -13.12 3.67 -5.58
CA ASP A 80 -13.67 3.08 -6.80
C ASP A 80 -12.77 3.35 -8.02
N ILE A 81 -12.26 4.58 -8.14
CA ILE A 81 -11.31 4.97 -9.19
C ILE A 81 -10.03 4.15 -9.09
N VAL A 82 -9.47 4.04 -7.87
CA VAL A 82 -8.22 3.32 -7.61
C VAL A 82 -8.38 1.82 -7.88
N ILE A 83 -9.42 1.17 -7.36
CA ILE A 83 -9.72 -0.25 -7.61
C ILE A 83 -9.83 -0.53 -9.11
N LYS A 84 -10.58 0.32 -9.84
CA LYS A 84 -10.78 0.17 -11.28
C LYS A 84 -9.46 0.18 -12.06
N HIS A 85 -8.50 1.04 -11.71
CA HIS A 85 -7.23 1.13 -12.42
C HIS A 85 -6.21 0.09 -11.98
N LEU A 86 -6.24 -0.35 -10.72
CA LEU A 86 -5.38 -1.43 -10.21
C LEU A 86 -5.79 -2.80 -10.77
N THR A 87 -7.09 -3.00 -11.03
CA THR A 87 -7.61 -4.29 -11.51
C THR A 87 -7.00 -4.66 -12.87
N GLY A 88 -6.17 -5.70 -12.89
CA GLY A 88 -5.51 -6.20 -14.10
C GLY A 88 -4.32 -5.37 -14.58
N ASN A 89 -3.81 -4.43 -13.76
CA ASN A 89 -2.64 -3.62 -14.10
C ASN A 89 -1.41 -4.04 -13.27
N ASP A 90 -0.69 -5.06 -13.75
CA ASP A 90 0.47 -5.65 -13.07
C ASP A 90 1.56 -4.62 -12.74
N ALA A 91 1.74 -3.61 -13.60
CA ALA A 91 2.72 -2.56 -13.38
C ALA A 91 2.38 -1.70 -12.16
N LEU A 92 1.11 -1.33 -11.97
CA LEU A 92 0.67 -0.59 -10.79
C LEU A 92 0.57 -1.50 -9.55
N LEU A 93 0.22 -2.78 -9.72
CA LEU A 93 0.12 -3.74 -8.62
C LEU A 93 1.46 -4.03 -7.93
N SER A 94 2.56 -3.97 -8.68
CA SER A 94 3.93 -4.18 -8.20
C SER A 94 4.59 -2.96 -7.53
N GLN A 95 4.03 -1.77 -7.71
CA GLN A 95 4.55 -0.54 -7.10
C GLN A 95 4.07 -0.38 -5.66
N THR A 96 4.61 0.61 -4.94
CA THR A 96 4.10 0.95 -3.60
C THR A 96 2.68 1.51 -3.71
N ALA A 97 1.85 1.28 -2.70
CA ALA A 97 0.48 1.76 -2.63
C ALA A 97 0.40 3.28 -2.86
N THR A 98 1.29 4.06 -2.24
CA THR A 98 1.39 5.51 -2.43
C THR A 98 1.63 5.88 -3.89
N LYS A 99 2.63 5.25 -4.53
CA LYS A 99 2.99 5.59 -5.91
C LYS A 99 1.90 5.18 -6.89
N SER A 100 1.30 4.00 -6.71
CA SER A 100 0.19 3.54 -7.54
C SER A 100 -1.03 4.44 -7.42
N ALA A 101 -1.45 4.78 -6.19
CA ALA A 101 -2.58 5.68 -5.96
C ALA A 101 -2.34 7.06 -6.58
N ALA A 102 -1.15 7.64 -6.37
CA ALA A 102 -0.82 8.94 -6.93
C ALA A 102 -0.79 8.95 -8.47
N ILE A 103 -0.22 7.93 -9.11
CA ILE A 103 -0.25 7.81 -10.59
C ILE A 103 -1.70 7.78 -11.08
N ILE A 104 -2.54 6.96 -10.46
CA ILE A 104 -3.96 6.83 -10.86
C ILE A 104 -4.71 8.16 -10.69
N LEU A 105 -4.53 8.81 -9.54
CA LEU A 105 -5.20 10.08 -9.24
C LEU A 105 -4.68 11.22 -10.12
N ALA A 106 -3.39 11.26 -10.44
CA ALA A 106 -2.82 12.24 -11.35
C ALA A 106 -3.28 12.05 -12.80
N GLU A 107 -3.41 10.81 -13.27
CA GLU A 107 -4.01 10.52 -14.59
C GLU A 107 -5.48 10.93 -14.63
N LYS A 108 -6.21 10.70 -13.54
CA LYS A 108 -7.65 10.98 -13.46
C LYS A 108 -7.97 12.46 -13.23
N PHE A 109 -7.15 13.13 -12.45
CA PHE A 109 -7.29 14.52 -12.02
C PHE A 109 -5.98 15.27 -12.25
N PRO A 110 -5.58 15.48 -13.51
CA PRO A 110 -4.38 16.25 -13.82
C PRO A 110 -4.53 17.68 -13.31
N CYS A 111 -3.45 18.23 -12.77
CA CYS A 111 -3.39 19.66 -12.47
C CYS A 111 -3.22 20.45 -13.76
N ASP A 112 -4.13 21.38 -14.03
CA ASP A 112 -3.99 22.32 -15.14
C ASP A 112 -2.79 23.26 -14.86
N THR A 113 -1.96 23.48 -15.89
CA THR A 113 -0.82 24.41 -15.85
C THR A 113 -1.23 25.88 -15.86
#